data_AF-A0A413IDR2-F1
#
_entry.id   AF-A0A413IDR2-F1
#
_cell.length_a   1.000
_cell.length_b   1.000
_cell.length_c   1.000
_cell.angle_alpha   90.00
_cell.angle_beta   90.00
_cell.angle_gamma   90.00
#
_symmetry.space_group_name_H-M   'P 1'
#
loop_
_entity.id
_entity.type
_entity.pdbx_description
1 polymer ?
#
loop_
_entity_poly.entity_id
_entity_poly.type
_entity_poly.pdbx_seq_one_letter_code
_entity_poly.pdbx_strand_id
1 'polypeptide(L)'
;MFLFLFVLFILWDYYRTKNEYFADYVDRWGIPEGVVELSAEQVKKRSTHYRFEYTHRSILGKGKGTLKRVVFANSAGFPIEHNFSEYVDRSSIQQIESRKDRRGQSVIEIEYQNSKQKPLIVAYIAGDSLQYVDLKSLDKGMGIGLTSSFTSITSNAFESMFSNSKSEIRRYRLIRDRQGFIIRKLFKKYNGNDDIAACDAKGIYGFDYLLDSIGRPRLVRFIGFEGFNFPNNMGIASKKYNYDEYGNISVIAYLDPAGNPVLNEQRWATYTRKCDENGNIVKGVYLGIDQKVCPLSNDGGIIGKEYDEHGNSITESIFDKDGQLAWGREGVARCVAKYNKQGRIIETANYGTDGNLCFNKLKNPV
;
A
#
# COMPACT_ATOMS: atom_id res chain seq x y z
N MET A 1 -50.14 8.36 5.13
CA MET A 1 -49.26 7.33 5.74
C MET A 1 -48.17 6.83 4.77
N PHE A 2 -48.51 6.43 3.55
CA PHE A 2 -47.53 5.98 2.53
C PHE A 2 -46.46 7.03 2.16
N LEU A 3 -46.84 8.29 1.98
CA LEU A 3 -45.89 9.37 1.65
C LEU A 3 -44.88 9.63 2.78
N PHE A 4 -45.30 9.48 4.04
CA PHE A 4 -44.46 9.70 5.22
C PHE A 4 -43.43 8.58 5.40
N LEU A 5 -43.84 7.32 5.23
CA LEU A 5 -42.92 6.17 5.24
C LEU A 5 -41.93 6.23 4.07
N PHE A 6 -42.37 6.71 2.90
CA PHE A 6 -41.50 6.92 1.75
C PHE A 6 -40.44 8.00 2.03
N VAL A 7 -40.82 9.13 2.65
CA VAL A 7 -39.86 10.18 3.06
C VAL A 7 -38.90 9.69 4.13
N LEU A 8 -39.35 8.91 5.11
CA LEU A 8 -38.46 8.31 6.12
C LEU A 8 -37.47 7.31 5.50
N PHE A 9 -37.91 6.49 4.55
CA PHE A 9 -37.05 5.60 3.79
C PHE A 9 -36.02 6.37 2.96
N ILE A 10 -36.43 7.48 2.32
CA ILE A 10 -35.56 8.40 1.59
C ILE A 10 -34.48 8.97 2.51
N LEU A 11 -34.87 9.47 3.68
CA LEU A 11 -33.92 10.04 4.65
C LEU A 11 -32.97 8.96 5.15
N TRP A 12 -33.47 7.78 5.50
CA TRP A 12 -32.64 6.65 5.92
C TRP A 12 -31.64 6.22 4.83
N ASP A 13 -32.06 6.04 3.57
CA ASP A 13 -31.15 5.66 2.48
C ASP A 13 -30.13 6.76 2.14
N TYR A 14 -30.49 8.03 2.36
CA TYR A 14 -29.60 9.17 2.15
C TYR A 14 -28.48 9.25 3.20
N TYR A 15 -28.80 8.95 4.48
CA TYR A 15 -27.85 9.04 5.58
C TYR A 15 -27.10 7.74 5.88
N ARG A 16 -27.54 6.58 5.38
CA ARG A 16 -26.82 5.33 5.60
C ARG A 16 -25.49 5.29 4.83
N THR A 17 -24.50 4.65 5.45
CA THR A 17 -23.22 4.34 4.80
C THR A 17 -23.43 3.33 3.67
N LYS A 18 -22.86 3.63 2.50
CA LYS A 18 -22.84 2.74 1.34
C LYS A 18 -21.42 2.21 1.15
N ASN A 19 -21.28 0.89 1.09
CA ASN A 19 -20.00 0.22 0.94
C ASN A 19 -19.79 -0.21 -0.52
N GLU A 20 -18.64 0.13 -1.09
CA GLU A 20 -18.14 -0.41 -2.35
C GLU A 20 -16.78 -1.10 -2.09
N TYR A 21 -16.44 -2.11 -2.89
CA TYR A 21 -15.27 -2.96 -2.65
C TYR A 21 -14.36 -2.99 -3.87
N PHE A 22 -13.05 -2.92 -3.65
CA PHE A 22 -12.05 -2.81 -4.70
C PHE A 22 -10.80 -3.63 -4.37
N ALA A 23 -10.12 -4.14 -5.39
CA ALA A 23 -8.83 -4.81 -5.20
C ALA A 23 -7.68 -3.82 -4.94
N ASP A 24 -7.78 -2.61 -5.51
CA ASP A 24 -6.78 -1.55 -5.38
C ASP A 24 -7.45 -0.16 -5.42
N TYR A 25 -6.69 0.91 -5.23
CA TYR A 25 -7.15 2.28 -5.44
C TYR A 25 -6.00 3.18 -5.92
N VAL A 26 -6.37 4.31 -6.52
CA VAL A 26 -5.46 5.36 -6.97
C VAL A 26 -5.85 6.70 -6.34
N ASP A 27 -4.96 7.68 -6.35
CA ASP A 27 -5.31 9.06 -5.98
C ASP A 27 -5.78 9.80 -7.24
N ARG A 28 -7.01 10.34 -7.18
CA ARG A 28 -7.55 11.23 -8.20
C ARG A 28 -8.03 12.52 -7.54
N TRP A 29 -7.36 13.63 -7.87
CA TRP A 29 -7.62 14.95 -7.26
C TRP A 29 -7.59 14.93 -5.72
N GLY A 30 -6.64 14.21 -5.13
CA GLY A 30 -6.45 14.15 -3.69
C GLY A 30 -7.45 13.26 -2.95
N ILE A 31 -8.38 12.62 -3.65
CA ILE A 31 -9.33 11.66 -3.08
C ILE A 31 -8.97 10.26 -3.59
N PRO A 32 -8.94 9.23 -2.72
CA PRO A 32 -8.86 7.85 -3.17
C PRO A 32 -10.01 7.48 -4.11
N GLU A 33 -9.69 6.89 -5.26
CA GLU A 33 -10.63 6.32 -6.21
C GLU A 33 -10.35 4.81 -6.33
N GLY A 34 -11.32 3.99 -5.92
CA GLY A 34 -11.22 2.53 -6.01
C GLY A 34 -11.13 2.06 -7.46
N VAL A 35 -10.25 1.09 -7.72
CA VAL A 35 -10.04 0.48 -9.04
C VAL A 35 -10.08 -1.04 -8.93
N VAL A 36 -10.53 -1.71 -9.99
CA VAL A 36 -10.82 -3.15 -10.01
C VAL A 36 -11.91 -3.47 -8.97
N GLU A 37 -13.16 -3.22 -9.34
CA GLU A 37 -14.33 -3.42 -8.48
C GLU A 37 -14.54 -4.91 -8.16
N LEU A 38 -14.94 -5.17 -6.91
CA LEU A 38 -15.19 -6.51 -6.39
C LEU A 38 -16.65 -6.65 -5.95
N SER A 39 -17.26 -7.78 -6.32
CA SER A 39 -18.54 -8.19 -5.76
C SER A 39 -18.40 -8.64 -4.30
N ALA A 40 -19.51 -8.63 -3.55
CA ALA A 40 -19.55 -9.12 -2.18
C ALA A 40 -19.14 -10.60 -2.06
N GLU A 41 -19.37 -11.42 -3.09
CA GLU A 41 -18.96 -12.84 -3.09
C GLU A 41 -17.45 -13.00 -3.30
N GLN A 42 -16.85 -12.21 -4.21
CA GLN A 42 -15.39 -12.19 -4.38
C GLN A 42 -14.69 -11.75 -3.09
N VAL A 43 -15.22 -10.75 -2.39
CA VAL A 43 -14.68 -10.24 -1.13
C VAL A 43 -14.56 -11.34 -0.07
N LYS A 44 -15.55 -12.23 0.04
CA LYS A 44 -15.56 -13.31 1.06
C LYS A 44 -14.48 -14.37 0.84
N LYS A 45 -14.01 -14.54 -0.40
CA LYS A 45 -13.00 -15.55 -0.79
C LYS A 45 -11.61 -14.96 -0.99
N ARG A 46 -11.51 -13.64 -1.01
CA ARG A 46 -10.26 -12.91 -1.23
C ARG A 46 -9.63 -12.53 0.11
N SER A 47 -8.36 -12.85 0.28
CA SER A 47 -7.62 -12.64 1.52
C SER A 47 -7.64 -11.20 2.00
N THR A 48 -7.61 -10.25 1.05
CA THR A 48 -7.60 -8.82 1.33
C THR A 48 -8.33 -8.01 0.27
N HIS A 49 -8.92 -6.89 0.66
CA HIS A 49 -9.57 -5.94 -0.24
C HIS A 49 -9.63 -4.54 0.39
N TYR A 50 -10.02 -3.55 -0.40
CA TYR A 50 -10.39 -2.23 0.09
C TYR A 50 -11.91 -2.08 0.15
N ARG A 51 -12.41 -1.61 1.29
CA ARG A 51 -13.80 -1.18 1.47
C ARG A 51 -13.85 0.34 1.51
N PHE A 52 -14.65 0.92 0.62
CA PHE A 52 -14.90 2.35 0.53
C PHE A 52 -16.28 2.65 1.12
N GLU A 53 -16.34 3.58 2.07
CA GLU A 53 -17.54 3.96 2.81
C GLU A 53 -17.97 5.36 2.39
N TYR A 54 -19.15 5.45 1.75
CA TYR A 54 -19.72 6.68 1.21
C TYR A 54 -20.96 7.12 1.98
N THR A 55 -21.20 8.43 2.06
CA THR A 55 -22.45 9.03 2.56
C THR A 55 -23.12 9.94 1.51
N HIS A 56 -24.40 10.30 1.68
CA HIS A 56 -25.11 11.29 0.85
C HIS A 56 -25.20 10.97 -0.66
N ARG A 57 -25.48 9.71 -1.02
CA ARG A 57 -25.68 9.33 -2.44
C ARG A 57 -27.11 9.68 -2.89
N SER A 58 -27.24 10.40 -4.01
CA SER A 58 -28.55 10.82 -4.57
C SER A 58 -29.43 9.63 -4.96
N ILE A 59 -30.73 9.72 -4.65
CA ILE A 59 -31.76 8.72 -4.98
C ILE A 59 -32.06 8.68 -6.50
N LEU A 60 -31.81 9.80 -7.21
CA LEU A 60 -31.98 9.90 -8.66
C LEU A 60 -30.78 9.34 -9.46
N GLY A 61 -29.88 8.60 -8.80
CA GLY A 61 -28.89 7.75 -9.47
C GLY A 61 -27.69 8.46 -10.11
N LYS A 62 -27.58 9.79 -10.01
CA LYS A 62 -26.44 10.54 -10.58
C LYS A 62 -25.49 11.01 -9.48
N GLY A 63 -24.41 10.23 -9.29
CA GLY A 63 -23.27 10.58 -8.45
C GLY A 63 -22.90 9.49 -7.43
N LYS A 64 -21.59 9.23 -7.26
CA LYS A 64 -21.09 8.55 -6.06
C LYS A 64 -21.31 9.50 -4.88
N GLY A 65 -21.64 8.95 -3.70
CA GLY A 65 -21.74 9.76 -2.48
C GLY A 65 -20.39 10.39 -2.12
N THR A 66 -20.34 11.15 -1.03
CA THR A 66 -19.08 11.67 -0.50
C THR A 66 -18.31 10.52 0.17
N LEU A 67 -17.09 10.25 -0.29
CA LEU A 67 -16.21 9.27 0.35
C LEU A 67 -15.82 9.76 1.74
N LYS A 68 -16.05 8.93 2.75
CA LYS A 68 -15.72 9.24 4.15
C LYS A 68 -14.63 8.33 4.72
N ARG A 69 -14.56 7.09 4.24
CA ARG A 69 -13.58 6.12 4.75
C ARG A 69 -13.08 5.18 3.68
N VAL A 70 -11.80 4.84 3.75
CA VAL A 70 -11.20 3.71 3.05
C VAL A 70 -10.63 2.76 4.10
N VAL A 71 -10.93 1.47 3.97
CA VAL A 71 -10.50 0.44 4.92
C VAL A 71 -9.83 -0.69 4.15
N PHE A 72 -8.58 -1.00 4.46
CA PHE A 72 -7.94 -2.25 4.04
C PHE A 72 -8.35 -3.36 4.99
N ALA A 73 -9.05 -4.38 4.48
CA ALA A 73 -9.70 -5.39 5.28
C ALA A 73 -9.37 -6.80 4.80
N ASN A 74 -9.47 -7.76 5.74
CA ASN A 74 -9.51 -9.18 5.41
C ASN A 74 -10.87 -9.58 4.82
N SER A 75 -11.01 -10.82 4.38
CA SER A 75 -12.26 -11.39 3.83
C SER A 75 -13.48 -11.26 4.76
N ALA A 76 -13.26 -11.30 6.09
CA ALA A 76 -14.31 -11.09 7.10
C ALA A 76 -14.69 -9.62 7.30
N GLY A 77 -14.05 -8.68 6.59
CA GLY A 77 -14.35 -7.25 6.62
C GLY A 77 -13.72 -6.49 7.80
N PHE A 78 -12.80 -7.11 8.53
CA PHE A 78 -12.07 -6.49 9.63
C PHE A 78 -10.81 -5.77 9.12
N PRO A 79 -10.50 -4.56 9.61
CA PRO A 79 -9.26 -3.88 9.25
C PRO A 79 -8.03 -4.71 9.63
N ILE A 80 -7.04 -4.74 8.75
CA ILE A 80 -5.76 -5.43 8.95
C ILE A 80 -4.61 -4.53 8.47
N GLU A 81 -3.39 -4.82 8.91
CA GLU A 81 -2.21 -4.11 8.44
C GLU A 81 -1.77 -4.56 7.04
N HIS A 82 -1.21 -3.64 6.28
CA HIS A 82 -0.49 -3.98 5.05
C HIS A 82 0.82 -4.72 5.40
N ASN A 83 1.03 -5.88 4.77
CA ASN A 83 2.23 -6.69 4.92
C ASN A 83 3.08 -6.76 3.64
N PHE A 84 2.75 -5.96 2.63
CA PHE A 84 3.43 -5.93 1.35
C PHE A 84 4.24 -4.64 1.17
N SER A 85 5.54 -4.78 0.87
CA SER A 85 6.51 -3.67 0.82
C SER A 85 6.16 -2.57 -0.18
N GLU A 86 5.36 -2.86 -1.20
CA GLU A 86 4.96 -1.85 -2.21
C GLU A 86 3.72 -1.04 -1.81
N TYR A 87 3.10 -1.35 -0.67
CA TYR A 87 1.94 -0.61 -0.12
C TYR A 87 2.23 0.01 1.26
N VAL A 88 3.51 0.19 1.62
CA VAL A 88 3.91 0.70 2.94
C VAL A 88 3.47 2.13 3.21
N ASP A 89 3.13 2.91 2.19
CA ASP A 89 2.60 4.28 2.29
C ASP A 89 1.06 4.32 2.36
N ARG A 90 0.41 3.16 2.48
CA ARG A 90 -1.03 3.03 2.63
C ARG A 90 -1.36 2.57 4.05
N SER A 91 -2.25 3.30 4.71
CA SER A 91 -2.72 2.91 6.03
C SER A 91 -3.89 1.94 5.94
N SER A 92 -4.10 1.23 7.04
CA SER A 92 -5.19 0.27 7.22
C SER A 92 -6.57 0.95 7.19
N ILE A 93 -6.66 2.17 7.72
CA ILE A 93 -7.87 2.99 7.68
C ILE A 93 -7.48 4.42 7.28
N GLN A 94 -8.28 5.03 6.42
CA GLN A 94 -8.20 6.44 6.06
C GLN A 94 -9.56 7.09 6.34
N GLN A 95 -9.58 8.14 7.16
CA GLN A 95 -10.76 8.99 7.33
C GLN A 95 -10.59 10.24 6.49
N ILE A 96 -11.60 10.56 5.68
CA ILE A 96 -11.51 11.58 4.64
C ILE A 96 -12.55 12.66 4.89
N GLU A 97 -12.06 13.88 5.01
CA GLU A 97 -12.88 15.08 5.09
C GLU A 97 -12.50 16.06 3.99
N SER A 98 -13.49 16.78 3.49
CA SER A 98 -13.30 17.84 2.51
C SER A 98 -14.01 19.08 3.00
N ARG A 99 -13.30 20.20 2.99
CA ARG A 99 -13.82 21.50 3.39
C ARG A 99 -13.40 22.59 2.42
N LYS A 100 -13.97 23.77 2.58
CA LYS A 100 -13.49 24.99 1.95
C LYS A 100 -12.69 25.81 2.95
N ASP A 101 -11.53 26.32 2.55
CA ASP A 101 -10.78 27.27 3.35
C ASP A 101 -11.44 28.67 3.35
N ARG A 102 -10.84 29.64 4.06
CA ARG A 102 -11.36 31.02 4.13
C ARG A 102 -11.42 31.72 2.76
N ARG A 103 -10.73 31.21 1.74
CA ARG A 103 -10.71 31.72 0.38
C ARG A 103 -11.62 30.93 -0.56
N GLY A 104 -12.38 29.96 -0.05
CA GLY A 104 -13.26 29.10 -0.86
C GLY A 104 -12.55 27.96 -1.60
N GLN A 105 -11.24 27.76 -1.36
CA GLN A 105 -10.47 26.69 -1.99
C GLN A 105 -10.71 25.36 -1.31
N SER A 106 -10.72 24.28 -2.09
CA SER A 106 -10.90 22.93 -1.53
C SER A 106 -9.67 22.54 -0.72
N VAL A 107 -9.91 22.03 0.48
CA VAL A 107 -8.90 21.40 1.33
C VAL A 107 -9.42 20.02 1.69
N ILE A 108 -8.61 19.00 1.41
CA ILE A 108 -8.89 17.62 1.78
C ILE A 108 -8.00 17.28 2.96
N GLU A 109 -8.59 16.66 3.98
CA GLU A 109 -7.89 16.12 5.13
C GLU A 109 -8.04 14.62 5.12
N ILE A 110 -6.91 13.90 5.18
CA ILE A 110 -6.88 12.45 5.29
C ILE A 110 -6.15 12.08 6.57
N GLU A 111 -6.90 11.55 7.54
CA GLU A 111 -6.32 10.95 8.73
C GLU A 111 -6.02 9.47 8.46
N TYR A 112 -4.75 9.12 8.52
CA TYR A 112 -4.26 7.75 8.37
C TYR A 112 -4.21 7.09 9.74
N GLN A 113 -4.87 5.94 9.87
CA GLN A 113 -4.93 5.17 11.10
C GLN A 113 -4.49 3.72 10.86
N ASN A 114 -3.99 3.07 11.91
CA ASN A 114 -3.71 1.64 11.87
C ASN A 114 -5.01 0.80 11.97
N SER A 115 -4.89 -0.53 11.91
CA SER A 115 -6.03 -1.46 11.97
C SER A 115 -6.84 -1.39 13.28
N LYS A 116 -6.24 -0.84 14.35
CA LYS A 116 -6.87 -0.61 15.66
C LYS A 116 -7.47 0.79 15.79
N GLN A 117 -7.60 1.55 14.69
CA GLN A 117 -8.09 2.93 14.66
C GLN A 117 -7.20 3.92 15.43
N LYS A 118 -5.95 3.55 15.74
CA LYS A 118 -5.00 4.53 16.31
C LYS A 118 -4.55 5.46 15.19
N PRO A 119 -4.70 6.79 15.35
CA PRO A 119 -4.18 7.74 14.38
C PRO A 119 -2.66 7.66 14.26
N LEU A 120 -2.17 7.77 13.02
CA LEU A 120 -0.74 7.72 12.67
C LEU A 120 -0.27 9.11 12.24
N ILE A 121 -0.87 9.65 11.19
CA ILE A 121 -0.57 10.96 10.61
C ILE A 121 -1.82 11.57 9.98
N VAL A 122 -1.80 12.88 9.75
CA VAL A 122 -2.80 13.58 8.95
C VAL A 122 -2.14 14.23 7.74
N ALA A 123 -2.71 14.02 6.55
CA ALA A 123 -2.36 14.75 5.34
C ALA A 123 -3.37 15.86 5.07
N TYR A 124 -2.85 17.06 4.82
CA TYR A 124 -3.64 18.19 4.32
C TYR A 124 -3.29 18.40 2.86
N ILE A 125 -4.27 18.19 1.98
CA ILE A 125 -4.13 18.35 0.54
C ILE A 125 -4.82 19.65 0.14
N ALA A 126 -4.06 20.59 -0.42
CA ALA A 126 -4.52 21.94 -0.69
C ALA A 126 -3.80 22.59 -1.88
N GLY A 127 -4.15 23.84 -2.15
CA GLY A 127 -3.71 24.62 -3.29
C GLY A 127 -4.71 24.57 -4.45
N ASP A 128 -4.56 25.49 -5.39
CA ASP A 128 -5.52 25.70 -6.50
C ASP A 128 -5.82 24.44 -7.31
N SER A 129 -4.88 23.49 -7.35
CA SER A 129 -4.97 22.21 -8.06
C SER A 129 -4.77 20.99 -7.14
N LEU A 130 -4.92 21.18 -5.83
CA LEU A 130 -4.67 20.14 -4.80
C LEU A 130 -3.27 19.53 -4.93
N GLN A 131 -2.29 20.40 -5.19
CA GLN A 131 -0.91 20.04 -5.50
C GLN A 131 -0.03 19.93 -4.26
N TYR A 132 -0.42 20.50 -3.11
CA TYR A 132 0.40 20.48 -1.90
C TYR A 132 -0.16 19.49 -0.90
N VAL A 133 0.71 18.59 -0.40
CA VAL A 133 0.38 17.64 0.67
C VAL A 133 1.28 17.91 1.85
N ASP A 134 0.70 18.42 2.94
CA ASP A 134 1.40 18.65 4.20
C ASP A 134 1.10 17.52 5.18
N LEU A 135 2.13 16.86 5.69
CA LEU A 135 1.99 15.75 6.66
C LEU A 135 2.24 16.26 8.08
N LYS A 136 1.30 15.98 9.00
CA LYS A 136 1.39 16.33 10.42
C LYS A 136 1.23 15.10 11.31
N SER A 137 1.97 15.08 12.42
CA SER A 137 1.84 14.08 13.47
C SER A 137 0.86 14.59 14.51
N LEU A 138 0.01 13.70 15.00
CA LEU A 138 -0.98 14.02 16.03
C LEU A 138 -0.37 14.06 17.44
N ASP A 139 0.76 13.37 17.66
CA ASP A 139 1.30 13.15 19.01
C ASP A 139 2.34 14.19 19.48
N LYS A 140 2.83 15.12 18.64
CA LYS A 140 3.98 15.95 19.03
C LYS A 140 3.93 17.45 18.81
N GLY A 141 2.97 18.03 18.07
CA GLY A 141 2.95 19.48 17.75
C GLY A 141 4.19 19.98 16.96
N MET A 142 5.24 19.18 16.86
CA MET A 142 6.39 19.32 15.98
C MET A 142 5.99 18.87 14.59
N GLY A 143 6.39 19.62 13.57
CA GLY A 143 6.29 19.12 12.20
C GLY A 143 6.98 17.76 12.09
N ILE A 144 6.46 16.88 11.23
CA ILE A 144 7.15 15.63 10.86
C ILE A 144 8.27 15.99 9.89
N GLY A 145 9.52 15.64 10.21
CA GLY A 145 10.57 15.53 9.20
C GLY A 145 10.47 14.12 8.64
N LEU A 146 9.95 13.96 7.43
CA LEU A 146 9.76 12.63 6.86
C LEU A 146 11.16 12.07 6.58
N THR A 147 11.59 11.15 7.43
CA THR A 147 12.90 10.49 7.30
C THR A 147 12.82 9.36 6.31
N SER A 148 12.48 9.71 5.09
CA SER A 148 11.77 8.75 4.28
C SER A 148 12.73 7.98 3.41
N SER A 149 13.24 6.86 3.90
CA SER A 149 13.81 5.86 3.00
C SER A 149 12.71 5.24 2.10
N PHE A 150 11.79 5.99 1.46
CA PHE A 150 10.69 5.47 0.62
C PHE A 150 11.17 4.56 -0.53
N THR A 151 12.43 4.71 -0.90
CA THR A 151 13.12 3.88 -1.89
C THR A 151 13.77 2.63 -1.29
N SER A 152 13.71 2.46 0.04
CA SER A 152 13.99 1.22 0.76
C SER A 152 12.76 0.31 0.72
N ILE A 153 13.01 -0.96 0.51
CA ILE A 153 11.97 -2.00 0.60
C ILE A 153 11.83 -2.53 2.02
N THR A 154 12.76 -2.18 2.91
CA THR A 154 12.75 -2.54 4.33
C THR A 154 12.13 -1.46 5.22
N SER A 155 11.91 -0.25 4.70
CA SER A 155 11.29 0.83 5.48
C SER A 155 9.77 0.76 5.44
N ASN A 156 9.13 0.84 6.60
CA ASN A 156 7.73 1.19 6.70
C ASN A 156 7.58 2.71 6.66
N ALA A 157 6.74 3.23 5.75
CA ALA A 157 6.56 4.67 5.60
C ALA A 157 6.16 5.31 6.94
N PHE A 158 5.13 4.80 7.61
CA PHE A 158 4.57 5.38 8.83
C PHE A 158 5.51 5.25 10.03
N GLU A 159 6.28 4.18 10.16
CA GLU A 159 7.27 4.05 11.24
C GLU A 159 8.50 4.95 10.99
N SER A 160 9.00 4.99 9.75
CA SER A 160 10.15 5.81 9.39
C SER A 160 9.87 7.30 9.51
N MET A 161 8.62 7.78 9.48
CA MET A 161 8.32 9.20 9.70
C MET A 161 8.74 9.72 11.09
N PHE A 162 8.96 8.82 12.05
CA PHE A 162 9.25 9.17 13.45
C PHE A 162 10.70 8.92 13.88
N SER A 163 11.59 8.54 12.96
CA SER A 163 13.00 8.31 13.28
C SER A 163 13.79 9.63 13.39
N ASN A 164 14.83 9.67 14.23
CA ASN A 164 15.73 10.83 14.35
C ASN A 164 16.68 10.87 13.15
N SER A 165 16.24 11.41 12.01
CA SER A 165 17.13 11.66 10.87
C SER A 165 17.24 13.14 10.53
N LYS A 166 18.32 13.51 9.83
CA LYS A 166 18.57 14.85 9.28
C LYS A 166 17.71 15.19 8.05
N SER A 167 16.86 14.29 7.56
CA SER A 167 15.97 14.56 6.42
C SER A 167 14.76 15.40 6.85
N GLU A 168 14.52 16.49 6.13
CA GLU A 168 13.53 17.52 6.45
C GLU A 168 12.35 17.54 5.47
N ILE A 169 12.03 16.46 4.75
CA ILE A 169 10.88 16.49 3.84
C ILE A 169 9.62 16.77 4.69
N ARG A 170 8.98 17.91 4.45
CA ARG A 170 7.79 18.39 5.21
C ARG A 170 6.52 18.39 4.35
N ARG A 171 6.68 18.36 3.04
CA ARG A 171 5.62 18.55 2.06
C ARG A 171 5.90 17.74 0.80
N TYR A 172 4.83 17.29 0.15
CA TYR A 172 4.89 16.87 -1.25
C TYR A 172 4.27 17.92 -2.16
N ARG A 173 4.89 18.12 -3.32
CA ARG A 173 4.27 18.81 -4.45
C ARG A 173 3.90 17.77 -5.52
N LEU A 174 2.61 17.61 -5.76
CA LEU A 174 2.03 16.68 -6.73
C LEU A 174 1.80 17.37 -8.07
N ILE A 175 2.15 16.68 -9.15
CA ILE A 175 1.76 17.07 -10.51
C ILE A 175 0.82 15.99 -11.03
N ARG A 176 -0.29 16.43 -11.60
CA ARG A 176 -1.37 15.57 -12.07
C ARG A 176 -1.55 15.69 -13.57
N ASP A 177 -2.05 14.64 -14.19
CA ASP A 177 -2.55 14.72 -15.56
C ASP A 177 -3.93 15.41 -15.61
N ARG A 178 -4.52 15.49 -16.81
CA ARG A 178 -5.83 16.12 -17.01
C ARG A 178 -6.98 15.34 -16.36
N GLN A 179 -6.80 14.03 -16.15
CA GLN A 179 -7.77 13.16 -15.51
C GLN A 179 -7.71 13.27 -13.98
N GLY A 180 -6.61 13.80 -13.44
CA GLY A 180 -6.38 14.03 -12.01
C GLY A 180 -5.44 13.03 -11.35
N PHE A 181 -4.88 12.09 -12.10
CA PHE A 181 -3.95 11.10 -11.56
C PHE A 181 -2.57 11.71 -11.33
N ILE A 182 -1.88 11.27 -10.28
CA ILE A 182 -0.53 11.74 -9.95
C ILE A 182 0.47 11.18 -10.97
N ILE A 183 1.10 12.06 -11.75
CA ILE A 183 2.20 11.72 -12.65
C ILE A 183 3.57 12.13 -12.10
N ARG A 184 3.60 12.97 -11.05
CA ARG A 184 4.84 13.30 -10.33
C ARG A 184 4.58 13.64 -8.88
N LYS A 185 5.49 13.23 -8.00
CA LYS A 185 5.55 13.59 -6.58
C LYS A 185 6.94 14.16 -6.30
N LEU A 186 7.04 15.43 -5.94
CA LEU A 186 8.29 16.10 -5.57
C LEU A 186 8.36 16.29 -4.07
N PHE A 187 9.52 16.04 -3.48
CA PHE A 187 9.77 16.21 -2.06
C PHE A 187 10.24 17.63 -1.77
N LYS A 188 9.66 18.21 -0.73
CA LYS A 188 9.82 19.61 -0.39
C LYS A 188 10.02 19.81 1.10
N LYS A 189 10.71 20.89 1.45
CA LYS A 189 10.86 21.38 2.82
C LYS A 189 10.55 22.86 2.90
N TYR A 190 10.20 23.31 4.11
CA TYR A 190 9.93 24.71 4.38
C TYR A 190 11.21 25.47 4.76
N ASN A 191 11.37 26.66 4.19
CA ASN A 191 12.25 27.70 4.73
C ASN A 191 11.52 29.05 4.61
N GLY A 192 10.78 29.44 5.65
CA GLY A 192 9.87 30.59 5.56
C GLY A 192 8.70 30.34 4.59
N ASN A 193 8.56 31.19 3.57
CA ASN A 193 7.50 31.08 2.54
C ASN A 193 7.91 30.23 1.32
N ASP A 194 9.17 29.80 1.23
CA ASP A 194 9.71 29.16 0.02
C ASP A 194 9.59 27.63 0.04
N ASP A 195 9.18 27.08 -1.11
CA ASP A 195 9.01 25.65 -1.36
C ASP A 195 10.31 25.03 -1.94
N ILE A 196 11.27 24.76 -1.05
CA ILE A 196 12.62 24.31 -1.43
C ILE A 196 12.62 22.80 -1.68
N ALA A 197 13.37 22.36 -2.70
CA ALA A 197 13.60 20.94 -2.97
C ALA A 197 14.24 20.24 -1.75
N ALA A 198 13.74 19.05 -1.43
CA ALA A 198 14.29 18.18 -0.40
C ALA A 198 14.50 16.78 -0.98
N CYS A 199 15.39 15.99 -0.40
CA CYS A 199 15.60 14.60 -0.78
C CYS A 199 15.53 13.69 0.44
N ASP A 200 15.32 12.40 0.17
CA ASP A 200 15.42 11.36 1.18
C ASP A 200 16.88 11.05 1.58
N ALA A 201 17.04 10.14 2.54
CA ALA A 201 18.35 9.67 2.99
C ALA A 201 19.19 8.99 1.88
N LYS A 202 18.60 8.70 0.72
CA LYS A 202 19.27 8.10 -0.44
C LYS A 202 19.45 9.09 -1.60
N GLY A 203 19.22 10.38 -1.38
CA GLY A 203 19.40 11.43 -2.39
C GLY A 203 18.26 11.53 -3.41
N ILE A 204 17.11 10.91 -3.15
CA ILE A 204 15.96 10.95 -4.05
C ILE A 204 15.04 12.12 -3.68
N TYR A 205 14.80 13.00 -4.63
CA TYR A 205 14.00 14.23 -4.54
C TYR A 205 12.52 14.04 -4.92
N GLY A 206 12.15 12.83 -5.35
CA GLY A 206 10.77 12.53 -5.71
C GLY A 206 10.65 11.38 -6.69
N PHE A 207 9.44 11.24 -7.22
CA PHE A 207 9.04 10.16 -8.11
C PHE A 207 8.30 10.71 -9.32
N ASP A 208 8.59 10.13 -10.48
CA ASP A 208 7.87 10.34 -11.72
C ASP A 208 7.19 9.03 -12.15
N TYR A 209 5.93 9.09 -12.56
CA TYR A 209 5.10 7.92 -12.77
C TYR A 209 4.70 7.79 -14.24
N LEU A 210 4.85 6.58 -14.79
CA LEU A 210 4.11 6.16 -15.98
C LEU A 210 2.94 5.29 -15.53
N LEU A 211 1.73 5.69 -15.88
CA LEU A 211 0.50 5.05 -15.42
C LEU A 211 -0.07 4.08 -16.47
N ASP A 212 -0.83 3.10 -16.03
CA ASP A 212 -1.76 2.35 -16.89
C ASP A 212 -3.05 3.14 -17.14
N SER A 213 -3.97 2.56 -17.93
CA SER A 213 -5.21 3.22 -18.33
C SER A 213 -6.18 3.52 -17.19
N ILE A 214 -5.99 2.91 -16.01
CA ILE A 214 -6.82 3.14 -14.82
C ILE A 214 -6.07 3.92 -13.73
N GLY A 215 -4.91 4.48 -14.06
CA GLY A 215 -4.15 5.38 -13.19
C GLY A 215 -3.17 4.70 -12.23
N ARG A 216 -2.93 3.38 -12.36
CA ARG A 216 -1.95 2.66 -11.51
C ARG A 216 -0.53 2.80 -12.07
N PRO A 217 0.52 2.90 -11.24
CA PRO A 217 1.90 3.00 -11.73
C PRO A 217 2.39 1.73 -12.43
N ARG A 218 2.77 1.82 -13.70
CA ARG A 218 3.56 0.78 -14.40
C ARG A 218 5.07 0.99 -14.25
N LEU A 219 5.47 2.24 -14.07
CA LEU A 219 6.87 2.61 -13.82
C LEU A 219 6.91 3.75 -12.80
N VAL A 220 7.78 3.63 -11.83
CA VAL A 220 8.17 4.69 -10.90
C VAL A 220 9.64 4.99 -11.16
N ARG A 221 9.95 6.18 -11.67
CA ARG A 221 11.32 6.67 -11.86
C ARG A 221 11.70 7.54 -10.68
N PHE A 222 12.90 7.34 -10.15
CA PHE A 222 13.44 8.18 -9.09
C PHE A 222 13.95 9.48 -9.69
N ILE A 223 13.67 10.58 -8.99
CA ILE A 223 14.14 11.91 -9.34
C ILE A 223 15.30 12.22 -8.41
N GLY A 224 16.48 12.50 -8.95
CA GLY A 224 17.64 12.96 -8.20
C GLY A 224 17.93 14.42 -8.45
N PHE A 225 19.10 14.88 -8.02
CA PHE A 225 19.53 16.26 -8.24
C PHE A 225 19.77 16.57 -9.73
N GLU A 226 20.17 15.56 -10.53
CA GLU A 226 20.45 15.70 -11.97
C GLU A 226 19.22 15.48 -12.87
N GLY A 227 18.07 15.11 -12.30
CA GLY A 227 16.84 14.87 -13.04
C GLY A 227 16.26 13.48 -12.86
N PHE A 228 15.57 12.97 -13.88
CA PHE A 228 14.86 11.69 -13.84
C PHE A 228 15.80 10.50 -13.96
N ASN A 229 15.33 9.35 -13.47
CA ASN A 229 16.05 8.07 -13.56
C ASN A 229 17.40 8.09 -12.83
N PHE A 230 17.45 8.83 -11.71
CA PHE A 230 18.65 8.96 -10.91
C PHE A 230 18.79 7.74 -9.99
N PRO A 231 19.92 7.02 -10.02
CA PRO A 231 20.11 5.86 -9.17
C PRO A 231 20.28 6.29 -7.72
N ASN A 232 19.64 5.56 -6.80
CA ASN A 232 19.98 5.66 -5.38
C ASN A 232 21.36 4.98 -5.12
N ASN A 233 21.79 4.98 -3.85
CA ASN A 233 23.06 4.35 -3.43
C ASN A 233 23.18 2.83 -3.69
N MET A 234 22.12 2.17 -4.16
CA MET A 234 22.11 0.78 -4.59
C MET A 234 22.13 0.60 -6.11
N GLY A 235 22.20 1.69 -6.88
CA GLY A 235 22.11 1.66 -8.33
C GLY A 235 20.67 1.57 -8.86
N ILE A 236 19.65 1.57 -8.00
CA ILE A 236 18.24 1.52 -8.42
C ILE A 236 17.81 2.91 -8.86
N ALA A 237 17.40 3.04 -10.13
CA ALA A 237 16.88 4.27 -10.71
C ALA A 237 15.36 4.24 -10.94
N SER A 238 14.79 3.04 -11.08
CA SER A 238 13.34 2.90 -11.24
C SER A 238 12.81 1.56 -10.74
N LYS A 239 11.49 1.52 -10.51
CA LYS A 239 10.72 0.30 -10.24
C LYS A 239 9.67 0.12 -11.32
N LYS A 240 9.57 -1.09 -11.90
CA LYS A 240 8.56 -1.44 -12.90
C LYS A 240 7.56 -2.43 -12.31
N TYR A 241 6.28 -2.22 -12.62
CA TYR A 241 5.18 -3.05 -12.16
C TYR A 241 4.38 -3.63 -13.32
N ASN A 242 4.00 -4.90 -13.18
CA ASN A 242 2.89 -5.48 -13.92
C ASN A 242 1.79 -5.84 -12.93
N TYR A 243 0.54 -5.83 -13.41
CA TYR A 243 -0.63 -6.20 -12.63
C TYR A 243 -1.29 -7.42 -13.27
N ASP A 244 -1.84 -8.31 -12.45
CA ASP A 244 -2.74 -9.36 -12.91
C ASP A 244 -4.17 -8.80 -13.15
N GLU A 245 -5.03 -9.65 -13.70
CA GLU A 245 -6.44 -9.31 -13.96
C GLU A 245 -7.26 -9.07 -12.69
N TYR A 246 -6.78 -9.57 -11.54
CA TYR A 246 -7.41 -9.40 -10.22
C TYR A 246 -6.91 -8.15 -9.47
N GLY A 247 -6.13 -7.30 -10.13
CA GLY A 247 -5.64 -6.05 -9.57
C GLY A 247 -4.40 -6.16 -8.71
N ASN A 248 -3.81 -7.35 -8.51
CA ASN A 248 -2.58 -7.49 -7.75
C ASN A 248 -1.36 -7.13 -8.60
N ILE A 249 -0.31 -6.59 -7.97
CA ILE A 249 1.00 -6.46 -8.62
C ILE A 249 1.56 -7.88 -8.89
N SER A 250 1.60 -8.34 -10.13
CA SER A 250 2.12 -9.67 -10.51
C SER A 250 3.64 -9.67 -10.68
N VAL A 251 4.24 -8.51 -10.95
CA VAL A 251 5.70 -8.37 -11.09
C VAL A 251 6.15 -7.04 -10.47
N ILE A 252 7.27 -7.07 -9.76
CA ILE A 252 8.08 -5.91 -9.41
C ILE A 252 9.49 -6.14 -9.95
N ALA A 253 10.03 -5.19 -10.68
CA ALA A 253 11.45 -5.19 -11.09
C ALA A 253 12.14 -3.90 -10.67
N TYR A 254 13.31 -4.01 -10.03
CA TYR A 254 14.19 -2.88 -9.73
C TYR A 254 15.20 -2.76 -10.85
N LEU A 255 15.32 -1.55 -11.41
CA LEU A 255 16.10 -1.31 -12.62
C LEU A 255 17.16 -0.22 -12.40
N ASP A 256 18.31 -0.41 -13.04
CA ASP A 256 19.37 0.60 -13.15
C ASP A 256 18.96 1.73 -14.14
N PRO A 257 19.78 2.79 -14.30
CA PRO A 257 19.48 3.86 -15.26
C PRO A 257 19.39 3.40 -16.73
N ALA A 258 20.04 2.30 -17.09
CA ALA A 258 19.99 1.71 -18.43
C ALA A 258 18.75 0.81 -18.62
N GLY A 259 17.97 0.56 -17.57
CA GLY A 259 16.78 -0.29 -17.60
C GLY A 259 17.07 -1.78 -17.36
N ASN A 260 18.27 -2.13 -16.90
CA ASN A 260 18.62 -3.53 -16.57
C ASN A 260 18.23 -3.86 -15.12
N PRO A 261 17.88 -5.12 -14.81
CA PRO A 261 17.63 -5.57 -13.45
C PRO A 261 18.84 -5.32 -12.53
N VAL A 262 18.60 -4.75 -11.35
CA VAL A 262 19.63 -4.49 -10.32
C VAL A 262 19.14 -4.97 -8.96
N LEU A 263 20.07 -5.42 -8.10
CA LEU A 263 19.73 -5.94 -6.77
C LEU A 263 19.25 -4.83 -5.84
N ASN A 264 18.23 -5.14 -5.04
CA ASN A 264 17.76 -4.29 -3.95
C ASN A 264 18.41 -4.63 -2.59
N GLU A 265 17.95 -3.98 -1.52
CA GLU A 265 18.48 -4.13 -0.14
C GLU A 265 18.37 -5.56 0.40
N GLN A 266 17.46 -6.35 -0.15
CA GLN A 266 17.26 -7.74 0.19
C GLN A 266 17.94 -8.69 -0.81
N ARG A 267 18.77 -8.16 -1.72
CA ARG A 267 19.63 -8.88 -2.66
C ARG A 267 18.89 -9.66 -3.74
N TRP A 268 17.73 -9.18 -4.18
CA TRP A 268 17.02 -9.70 -5.36
C TRP A 268 16.65 -8.54 -6.30
N ALA A 269 16.44 -8.82 -7.59
CA ALA A 269 16.18 -7.80 -8.62
C ALA A 269 14.72 -7.78 -9.10
N THR A 270 14.04 -8.93 -9.09
CA THR A 270 12.66 -9.04 -9.53
C THR A 270 11.87 -9.96 -8.60
N TYR A 271 10.63 -9.62 -8.31
CA TYR A 271 9.70 -10.48 -7.57
C TYR A 271 8.47 -10.72 -8.43
N THR A 272 8.18 -11.98 -8.71
CA THR A 272 6.99 -12.39 -9.48
C THR A 272 5.99 -13.07 -8.57
N ARG A 273 4.70 -12.86 -8.83
CA ARG A 273 3.59 -13.42 -8.06
C ARG A 273 2.57 -14.05 -8.99
N LYS A 274 2.01 -15.18 -8.55
CA LYS A 274 0.83 -15.82 -9.14
C LYS A 274 -0.27 -15.91 -8.10
N CYS A 275 -1.50 -15.81 -8.56
CA CYS A 275 -2.68 -15.89 -7.73
C CYS A 275 -3.62 -17.01 -8.18
N ASP A 276 -4.53 -17.39 -7.29
CA ASP A 276 -5.68 -18.26 -7.60
C ASP A 276 -6.82 -17.46 -8.27
N GLU A 277 -7.92 -18.14 -8.55
CA GLU A 277 -9.12 -17.55 -9.17
C GLU A 277 -9.85 -16.50 -8.32
N ASN A 278 -9.57 -16.45 -7.02
CA ASN A 278 -10.08 -15.43 -6.09
C ASN A 278 -9.10 -14.25 -5.98
N GLY A 279 -7.95 -14.35 -6.66
CA GLY A 279 -6.85 -13.41 -6.67
C GLY A 279 -6.03 -13.41 -5.37
N ASN A 280 -6.02 -14.51 -4.62
CA ASN A 280 -5.13 -14.74 -3.48
C ASN A 280 -3.74 -15.15 -3.98
N ILE A 281 -2.66 -14.59 -3.42
CA ILE A 281 -1.30 -14.88 -3.87
C ILE A 281 -0.85 -16.27 -3.41
N VAL A 282 -0.88 -17.25 -4.31
CA VAL A 282 -0.48 -18.65 -4.02
C VAL A 282 1.00 -18.92 -4.24
N LYS A 283 1.69 -18.10 -5.05
CA LYS A 283 3.12 -18.28 -5.32
C LYS A 283 3.84 -16.95 -5.47
N GLY A 284 5.01 -16.83 -4.84
CA GLY A 284 5.97 -15.75 -5.03
C GLY A 284 7.34 -16.31 -5.43
N VAL A 285 8.07 -15.64 -6.32
CA VAL A 285 9.42 -16.05 -6.72
C VAL A 285 10.34 -14.83 -6.79
N TYR A 286 11.43 -14.87 -6.03
CA TYR A 286 12.50 -13.88 -6.07
C TYR A 286 13.51 -14.26 -7.15
N LEU A 287 13.87 -13.30 -7.99
CA LEU A 287 14.76 -13.49 -9.12
C LEU A 287 15.97 -12.56 -9.03
N GLY A 288 17.12 -13.06 -9.47
CA GLY A 288 18.38 -12.33 -9.55
C GLY A 288 18.47 -11.43 -10.79
N ILE A 289 19.63 -10.82 -10.98
CA ILE A 289 19.90 -10.01 -12.19
C ILE A 289 19.86 -10.84 -13.48
N ASP A 290 20.13 -12.14 -13.38
CA ASP A 290 20.07 -13.12 -14.47
C ASP A 290 18.65 -13.67 -14.71
N GLN A 291 17.65 -13.14 -14.01
CA GLN A 291 16.25 -13.56 -14.06
C GLN A 291 16.02 -15.03 -13.66
N LYS A 292 16.95 -15.64 -12.92
CA LYS A 292 16.79 -16.97 -12.30
C LYS A 292 16.44 -16.83 -10.83
N VAL A 293 15.92 -17.91 -10.23
CA VAL A 293 15.58 -17.95 -8.81
C VAL A 293 16.81 -17.54 -8.00
N CYS A 294 16.63 -16.49 -7.18
CA CYS A 294 17.66 -15.96 -6.30
C CYS A 294 17.36 -16.40 -4.87
N PRO A 295 18.17 -17.30 -4.30
CA PRO A 295 18.06 -17.65 -2.89
C PRO A 295 18.32 -16.40 -2.04
N LEU A 296 17.42 -16.11 -1.12
CA LEU A 296 17.66 -15.13 -0.07
C LEU A 296 18.66 -15.71 0.95
N SER A 297 18.98 -14.95 1.99
CA SER A 297 20.04 -15.28 2.97
C SER A 297 19.95 -16.67 3.64
N ASN A 298 18.81 -17.36 3.53
CA ASN A 298 18.53 -18.65 4.18
C ASN A 298 18.16 -19.74 3.15
N ASP A 299 18.65 -19.61 1.91
CA ASP A 299 18.44 -20.53 0.76
C ASP A 299 17.04 -20.54 0.12
N GLY A 300 16.03 -19.98 0.79
CA GLY A 300 14.69 -19.80 0.23
C GLY A 300 14.62 -18.75 -0.88
N GLY A 301 14.05 -19.10 -2.03
CA GLY A 301 13.82 -18.19 -3.17
C GLY A 301 12.39 -18.20 -3.71
N ILE A 302 11.55 -19.13 -3.25
CA ILE A 302 10.16 -19.30 -3.65
C ILE A 302 9.27 -19.35 -2.40
N ILE A 303 8.11 -18.68 -2.47
CA ILE A 303 7.07 -18.71 -1.44
C ILE A 303 5.85 -19.41 -2.04
N GLY A 304 5.27 -20.37 -1.32
CA GLY A 304 3.99 -20.99 -1.62
C GLY A 304 2.98 -20.70 -0.51
N LYS A 305 1.73 -20.40 -0.88
CA LYS A 305 0.63 -20.18 0.08
C LYS A 305 -0.58 -20.99 -0.30
N GLU A 306 -1.30 -21.44 0.72
CA GLU A 306 -2.59 -22.12 0.60
C GLU A 306 -3.63 -21.35 1.41
N TYR A 307 -4.86 -21.34 0.91
CA TYR A 307 -5.96 -20.57 1.47
C TYR A 307 -7.15 -21.47 1.78
N ASP A 308 -7.89 -21.14 2.84
CA ASP A 308 -9.21 -21.72 3.09
C ASP A 308 -10.29 -21.06 2.21
N GLU A 309 -11.53 -21.55 2.30
CA GLU A 309 -12.68 -21.01 1.55
C GLU A 309 -13.04 -19.55 1.89
N HIS A 310 -12.50 -19.05 3.00
CA HIS A 310 -12.66 -17.67 3.45
C HIS A 310 -11.43 -16.82 3.09
N GLY A 311 -10.51 -17.30 2.25
CA GLY A 311 -9.32 -16.55 1.86
C GLY A 311 -8.32 -16.32 3.00
N ASN A 312 -8.38 -17.07 4.10
CA ASN A 312 -7.32 -17.02 5.12
C ASN A 312 -6.15 -17.90 4.69
N SER A 313 -4.91 -17.40 4.83
CA SER A 313 -3.69 -18.14 4.46
C SER A 313 -3.39 -19.23 5.50
N ILE A 314 -3.84 -20.46 5.26
CA ILE A 314 -3.67 -21.58 6.20
C ILE A 314 -2.27 -22.16 6.19
N THR A 315 -1.54 -22.02 5.09
CA THR A 315 -0.14 -22.47 4.96
C THR A 315 0.68 -21.38 4.27
N GLU A 316 1.91 -21.16 4.75
CA GLU A 316 2.96 -20.45 4.02
C GLU A 316 4.24 -21.30 4.08
N SER A 317 4.79 -21.65 2.92
CA SER A 317 5.99 -22.48 2.79
C SER A 317 7.05 -21.77 1.96
N ILE A 318 8.30 -21.96 2.33
CA ILE A 318 9.48 -21.42 1.67
C ILE A 318 10.22 -22.57 0.99
N PHE A 319 10.54 -22.38 -0.29
CA PHE A 319 11.23 -23.37 -1.09
C PHE A 319 12.52 -22.82 -1.71
N ASP A 320 13.51 -23.68 -1.89
CA ASP A 320 14.69 -23.40 -2.69
C ASP A 320 14.37 -23.44 -4.19
N LYS A 321 15.40 -23.22 -5.02
CA LYS A 321 15.30 -23.26 -6.48
C LYS A 321 14.90 -24.62 -7.06
N ASP A 322 15.12 -25.71 -6.32
CA ASP A 322 14.85 -27.08 -6.73
C ASP A 322 13.48 -27.57 -6.21
N GLY A 323 12.75 -26.70 -5.49
CA GLY A 323 11.41 -26.97 -4.98
C GLY A 323 11.38 -27.70 -3.63
N GLN A 324 12.51 -27.82 -2.95
CA GLN A 324 12.58 -28.42 -1.61
C GLN A 324 12.32 -27.35 -0.54
N LEU A 325 11.81 -27.75 0.62
CA LEU A 325 11.63 -26.83 1.74
C LEU A 325 12.98 -26.22 2.14
N ALA A 326 13.00 -24.89 2.24
CA ALA A 326 14.17 -24.12 2.60
C ALA A 326 13.86 -23.18 3.76
N TRP A 327 14.88 -22.74 4.48
CA TRP A 327 14.67 -21.84 5.60
C TRP A 327 14.25 -20.45 5.09
N GLY A 328 13.14 -19.92 5.62
CA GLY A 328 12.83 -18.49 5.50
C GLY A 328 13.73 -17.64 6.39
N ARG A 329 13.73 -16.32 6.19
CA ARG A 329 14.52 -15.35 6.98
C ARG A 329 14.30 -15.50 8.49
N GLU A 330 13.11 -15.91 8.91
CA GLU A 330 12.74 -16.10 10.32
C GLU A 330 13.19 -17.46 10.90
N GLY A 331 13.90 -18.28 10.13
CA GLY A 331 14.26 -19.63 10.54
C GLY A 331 13.06 -20.56 10.63
N VAL A 332 12.09 -20.39 9.72
CA VAL A 332 10.92 -21.27 9.54
C VAL A 332 10.82 -21.62 8.06
N ALA A 333 10.64 -22.91 7.74
CA ALA A 333 10.47 -23.36 6.36
C ALA A 333 8.99 -23.44 5.98
N ARG A 334 8.12 -23.78 6.93
CA ARG A 334 6.66 -23.79 6.75
C ARG A 334 5.94 -23.32 7.99
N CYS A 335 4.95 -22.46 7.84
CA CYS A 335 4.04 -22.03 8.89
C CYS A 335 2.62 -22.48 8.53
N VAL A 336 1.92 -23.06 9.51
CA VAL A 336 0.49 -23.41 9.42
C VAL A 336 -0.27 -22.56 10.44
N ALA A 337 -1.35 -21.93 10.02
CA ALA A 337 -2.13 -21.02 10.85
C ALA A 337 -3.61 -21.46 10.94
N LYS A 338 -4.21 -21.29 12.12
CA LYS A 338 -5.66 -21.40 12.32
C LYS A 338 -6.24 -20.04 12.65
N TYR A 339 -7.47 -19.83 12.20
CA TYR A 339 -8.16 -18.55 12.28
C TYR A 339 -9.48 -18.67 13.06
N ASN A 340 -9.85 -17.59 13.74
CA ASN A 340 -11.21 -17.43 14.24
C ASN A 340 -12.14 -16.84 13.17
N LYS A 341 -13.43 -16.69 13.50
CA LYS A 341 -14.46 -16.11 12.60
C LYS A 341 -14.18 -14.68 12.13
N GLN A 342 -13.26 -13.96 12.77
CA GLN A 342 -12.87 -12.60 12.39
C GLN A 342 -11.65 -12.59 11.46
N GLY A 343 -11.15 -13.77 11.05
CA GLY A 343 -9.92 -13.90 10.27
C GLY A 343 -8.68 -13.51 11.08
N ARG A 344 -8.72 -13.61 12.41
CA ARG A 344 -7.56 -13.42 13.29
C ARG A 344 -6.92 -14.77 13.60
N ILE A 345 -5.60 -14.82 13.53
CA ILE A 345 -4.82 -16.01 13.87
C ILE A 345 -5.02 -16.33 15.36
N ILE A 346 -5.36 -17.59 15.66
CA ILE A 346 -5.51 -18.12 17.02
C ILE A 346 -4.46 -19.17 17.36
N GLU A 347 -3.83 -19.77 16.35
CA GLU A 347 -2.80 -20.80 16.52
C GLU A 347 -1.85 -20.73 15.32
N THR A 348 -0.54 -20.93 15.58
CA THR A 348 0.47 -21.11 14.54
C THR A 348 1.38 -22.27 14.90
N ALA A 349 1.69 -23.12 13.92
CA ALA A 349 2.69 -24.17 14.02
C ALA A 349 3.79 -23.93 12.97
N ASN A 350 5.04 -23.84 13.42
CA ASN A 350 6.20 -23.62 12.56
C ASN A 350 6.97 -24.92 12.38
N TYR A 351 7.41 -25.17 11.16
CA TYR A 351 8.12 -26.38 10.78
C TYR A 351 9.43 -26.05 10.09
N GLY A 352 10.45 -26.86 10.37
CA GLY A 352 11.74 -26.81 9.72
C GLY A 352 11.76 -27.48 8.35
N THR A 353 12.93 -27.47 7.71
CA THR A 353 13.15 -28.11 6.40
C THR A 353 13.04 -29.63 6.45
N ASP A 354 13.17 -30.22 7.64
CA ASP A 354 12.94 -31.64 7.94
C ASP A 354 11.46 -31.98 8.17
N GLY A 355 10.57 -30.98 8.17
CA GLY A 355 9.14 -31.14 8.44
C GLY A 355 8.78 -31.25 9.92
N ASN A 356 9.75 -31.15 10.83
CA ASN A 356 9.51 -31.19 12.28
C ASN A 356 9.21 -29.80 12.84
N LEU A 357 8.52 -29.74 13.99
CA LEU A 357 8.23 -28.47 14.66
C LEU A 357 9.52 -27.74 15.05
N CYS A 358 9.57 -26.44 14.78
CA CYS A 358 10.72 -25.60 15.12
C CYS A 358 10.28 -24.29 15.79
N PHE A 359 11.21 -23.67 16.51
CA PHE A 359 11.01 -22.31 17.03
C PHE A 359 11.29 -21.28 15.93
N ASN A 360 10.52 -20.19 15.94
CA ASN A 360 10.81 -19.03 15.10
C ASN A 360 11.94 -18.23 15.74
N LYS A 361 13.02 -17.93 14.99
CA LYS A 361 14.22 -17.24 15.51
C LYS A 361 13.97 -15.77 15.86
N LEU A 362 12.86 -15.15 15.41
CA LEU A 362 12.57 -13.72 15.59
C LEU A 362 11.40 -13.43 16.55
N LYS A 363 10.68 -14.43 17.04
CA LYS A 363 9.72 -14.29 18.15
C LYS A 363 10.27 -15.01 19.38
N ASN A 364 11.02 -14.30 20.22
CA ASN A 364 11.08 -14.68 21.63
C ASN A 364 9.68 -14.50 22.25
N PRO A 365 9.26 -15.39 23.16
CA PRO A 365 7.96 -15.29 23.80
C PRO A 365 7.95 -14.07 24.72
N VAL A 366 6.92 -13.23 24.57
CA VAL A 366 6.45 -12.33 25.63
C VAL A 366 4.96 -12.57 25.79
#